data_AF-A7VYU3-F1
#
_entry.id   AF-A7VYU3-F1
#
_cell.length_a   1.000
_cell.length_b   1.000
_cell.length_c   1.000
_cell.angle_alpha   90.00
_cell.angle_beta   90.00
_cell.angle_gamma   90.00
#
_symmetry.space_group_name_H-M   'P 1'
#
loop_
_entity.id
_entity.type
_entity.pdbx_description
1 polymer ?
#
loop_
_entity_poly.entity_id
_entity_poly.type
_entity_poly.pdbx_seq_one_letter_code
_entity_poly.pdbx_strand_id
1 'polypeptide(L)'
;MDEIRGLCVLLMIFYHAFYTMSMLFHWELGTKLLVFFSPAEPFFAGLFILISGISSQLSHSNLIRGLKLLGVALALTLVTYFIIPSELIVFGILHMLSVCMIVFGLGQKLWDRIPLILGLAVCAVLFLITMPVSDGYLGLPGTLAWKIPAGWYEFGWLFPLGIHRADFFSADYFPLFPWIFLFFCGTYIGRWARNGKFPDFTYRLRFTSLSWMGRHALILYLIHQPLIFGVCTLISWIISL
;
A
#
# COMPACT_ATOMS: atom_id res chain seq x y z
N MET A 1 -0.38 -6.96 -16.09
CA MET A 1 -0.44 -6.77 -14.62
C MET A 1 0.94 -6.69 -14.01
N ASP A 2 1.80 -7.69 -14.23
CA ASP A 2 3.15 -7.71 -13.64
C ASP A 2 3.99 -6.48 -14.01
N GLU A 3 3.91 -6.00 -15.25
CA GLU A 3 4.64 -4.77 -15.66
C GLU A 3 4.24 -3.54 -14.86
N ILE A 4 2.93 -3.33 -14.67
CA ILE A 4 2.42 -2.19 -13.91
C ILE A 4 2.80 -2.34 -12.43
N ARG A 5 2.72 -3.56 -11.89
CA ARG A 5 3.19 -3.85 -10.53
C ARG A 5 4.68 -3.54 -10.38
N GLY A 6 5.50 -3.94 -11.35
CA GLY A 6 6.93 -3.66 -11.37
C GLY A 6 7.25 -2.18 -11.48
N LEU A 7 6.47 -1.44 -12.28
CA LEU A 7 6.56 0.02 -12.33
C LEU A 7 6.24 0.64 -10.97
N CYS A 8 5.18 0.20 -10.29
CA CYS A 8 4.84 0.70 -8.95
C CYS A 8 5.98 0.43 -7.95
N VAL A 9 6.58 -0.75 -7.98
CA VAL A 9 7.74 -1.09 -7.14
C VAL A 9 8.94 -0.21 -7.46
N LEU A 10 9.23 0.03 -8.74
CA LEU A 10 10.32 0.90 -9.16
C LEU A 10 10.13 2.33 -8.65
N LEU A 11 8.93 2.89 -8.82
CA LEU A 11 8.60 4.24 -8.34
C LEU A 11 8.68 4.30 -6.81
N MET A 12 8.19 3.29 -6.10
CA MET A 12 8.31 3.18 -4.65
C MET A 12 9.78 3.18 -4.19
N ILE A 13 10.67 2.46 -4.88
CA ILE A 13 12.11 2.43 -4.56
C ILE A 13 12.71 3.84 -4.70
N PHE A 14 12.40 4.57 -5.77
CA PHE A 14 12.87 5.94 -5.95
C PHE A 14 12.35 6.89 -4.87
N TYR A 15 11.06 6.80 -4.54
CA TYR A 15 10.47 7.58 -3.47
C TYR A 15 11.22 7.37 -2.14
N HIS A 16 11.44 6.12 -1.73
CA HIS A 16 12.15 5.79 -0.49
C HIS A 16 13.64 6.17 -0.54
N ALA A 17 14.27 6.14 -1.73
CA ALA A 17 15.63 6.64 -1.89
C ALA A 17 15.70 8.14 -1.61
N PHE A 18 14.78 8.92 -2.17
CA PHE A 18 14.72 10.37 -1.93
C PHE A 18 14.35 10.69 -0.47
N TYR A 19 13.42 9.94 0.11
CA TYR A 19 13.07 10.03 1.53
C TYR A 19 14.30 9.76 2.40
N THR A 20 15.04 8.68 2.18
CA THR A 20 16.24 8.33 2.95
C THR A 20 17.31 9.41 2.83
N MET A 21 17.58 9.88 1.61
CA MET A 21 18.54 10.97 1.39
C MET A 21 18.15 12.25 2.12
N SER A 22 16.86 12.58 2.18
CA SER A 22 16.35 13.80 2.82
C SER A 22 16.27 13.68 4.34
N MET A 23 15.63 12.64 4.85
CA MET A 23 15.24 12.52 6.25
C MET A 23 16.33 11.90 7.13
N LEU A 24 17.08 10.93 6.61
CA LEU A 24 18.13 10.23 7.38
C LEU A 24 19.53 10.83 7.13
N PHE A 25 19.81 11.28 5.91
CA PHE A 25 21.13 11.81 5.52
C PHE A 25 21.17 13.34 5.38
N HIS A 26 20.01 14.02 5.43
CA HIS A 26 19.90 15.48 5.36
C HIS A 26 20.54 16.11 4.11
N TRP A 27 20.57 15.38 3.00
CA TRP A 27 21.10 15.90 1.74
C TRP A 27 20.09 16.82 1.05
N GLU A 28 20.54 18.01 0.66
CA GLU A 28 19.70 19.02 -0.01
C GLU A 28 19.10 18.48 -1.32
N LEU A 29 19.88 17.73 -2.10
CA LEU A 29 19.40 17.08 -3.32
C LEU A 29 18.27 16.08 -3.04
N GLY A 30 18.38 15.30 -1.96
CA GLY A 30 17.34 14.36 -1.54
C GLY A 30 16.03 15.06 -1.25
N THR A 31 16.09 16.20 -0.54
CA THR A 31 14.92 17.02 -0.22
C THR A 31 14.24 17.58 -1.48
N LYS A 32 15.01 18.10 -2.44
CA LYS A 32 14.46 18.60 -3.71
C LYS A 32 13.78 17.49 -4.51
N LEU A 33 14.42 16.32 -4.61
CA LEU A 33 13.87 15.16 -5.32
C LEU A 33 12.62 14.61 -4.63
N LEU A 34 12.61 14.56 -3.29
CA LEU A 34 11.46 14.12 -2.51
C LEU A 34 10.26 15.04 -2.78
N VAL A 35 10.41 16.36 -2.62
CA VAL A 35 9.32 17.33 -2.87
C VAL A 35 8.77 17.22 -4.29
N PHE A 36 9.65 17.07 -5.29
CA PHE A 36 9.24 16.89 -6.67
C PHE A 36 8.44 15.60 -6.89
N PHE A 37 8.81 14.52 -6.20
CA PHE A 37 8.30 13.18 -6.46
C PHE A 37 7.14 12.75 -5.54
N SER A 38 7.01 13.33 -4.35
CA SER A 38 5.94 13.03 -3.38
C SER A 38 4.52 13.09 -3.95
N PRO A 39 4.15 14.02 -4.86
CA PRO A 39 2.80 14.01 -5.45
C PRO A 39 2.47 12.73 -6.22
N ALA A 40 3.46 11.97 -6.69
CA ALA A 40 3.25 10.71 -7.40
C ALA A 40 2.97 9.51 -6.47
N GLU A 41 3.33 9.62 -5.18
CA GLU A 41 3.25 8.53 -4.20
C GLU A 41 1.84 7.93 -4.06
N PRO A 42 0.77 8.73 -3.85
CA PRO A 42 -0.56 8.17 -3.67
C PRO A 42 -1.03 7.40 -4.91
N PHE A 43 -0.58 7.79 -6.11
CA PHE A 43 -0.98 7.17 -7.36
C PHE A 43 -0.37 5.79 -7.53
N PHE A 44 0.94 5.64 -7.34
CA PHE A 44 1.57 4.32 -7.50
C PHE A 44 1.24 3.38 -6.32
N ALA A 45 1.05 3.91 -5.11
CA ALA A 45 0.56 3.12 -3.98
C ALA A 45 -0.86 2.63 -4.24
N GLY A 46 -1.77 3.53 -4.63
CA GLY A 46 -3.14 3.17 -4.99
C GLY A 46 -3.23 2.17 -6.14
N LEU A 47 -2.42 2.35 -7.18
CA LEU A 47 -2.35 1.43 -8.31
C LEU A 47 -1.82 0.04 -7.90
N PHE A 48 -0.82 -0.01 -7.03
CA PHE A 48 -0.30 -1.26 -6.48
C PHE A 48 -1.37 -2.02 -5.67
N ILE A 49 -2.15 -1.30 -4.85
CA ILE A 49 -3.27 -1.85 -4.07
C ILE A 49 -4.36 -2.39 -5.00
N LEU A 50 -4.75 -1.61 -6.01
CA LEU A 50 -5.73 -2.02 -7.01
C LEU A 50 -5.29 -3.30 -7.74
N ILE A 51 -4.04 -3.35 -8.20
CA ILE A 51 -3.47 -4.54 -8.86
C ILE A 51 -3.44 -5.74 -7.91
N SER A 52 -3.15 -5.52 -6.62
CA SER A 52 -3.18 -6.58 -5.61
C SER A 52 -4.59 -7.15 -5.42
N GLY A 53 -5.62 -6.30 -5.50
CA GLY A 53 -7.03 -6.72 -5.57
C GLY A 53 -7.33 -7.56 -6.80
N ILE A 54 -6.97 -7.08 -8.00
CA ILE A 54 -7.14 -7.82 -9.27
C ILE A 54 -6.46 -9.20 -9.18
N SER A 55 -5.23 -9.23 -8.66
CA SER A 55 -4.43 -10.46 -8.51
C SER A 55 -5.08 -11.45 -7.53
N SER A 56 -5.77 -10.95 -6.50
CA SER A 56 -6.49 -11.77 -5.53
C SER A 56 -7.70 -12.45 -6.16
N GLN A 57 -8.41 -11.78 -7.08
CA GLN A 57 -9.47 -12.41 -7.87
C GLN A 57 -8.92 -13.52 -8.80
N LEU A 58 -7.65 -13.50 -9.18
CA LEU A 58 -7.07 -14.55 -10.03
C LEU A 58 -6.42 -15.70 -9.24
N SER A 59 -6.32 -15.56 -7.92
CA SER A 59 -5.63 -16.51 -7.05
C SER A 59 -6.59 -17.49 -6.36
N HIS A 60 -6.15 -18.74 -6.18
CA HIS A 60 -6.98 -19.78 -5.56
C HIS A 60 -7.00 -19.75 -4.02
N SER A 61 -5.92 -19.32 -3.36
CA SER A 61 -5.79 -19.41 -1.90
C SER A 61 -5.39 -18.08 -1.26
N ASN A 62 -6.30 -17.11 -1.30
CA ASN A 62 -6.04 -15.76 -0.76
C ASN A 62 -5.91 -15.74 0.76
N LEU A 63 -6.62 -16.60 1.49
CA LEU A 63 -6.48 -16.70 2.94
C LEU A 63 -5.05 -17.08 3.34
N ILE A 64 -4.50 -18.14 2.74
CA ILE A 64 -3.14 -18.60 3.04
C ILE A 64 -2.11 -17.56 2.60
N ARG A 65 -2.30 -16.94 1.42
CA ARG A 65 -1.42 -15.86 0.93
C ARG A 65 -1.43 -14.66 1.88
N GLY A 66 -2.61 -14.25 2.34
CA GLY A 66 -2.79 -13.17 3.31
C GLY A 66 -2.12 -13.50 4.64
N LEU A 67 -2.31 -14.70 5.19
CA LEU A 67 -1.65 -15.14 6.44
C LEU A 67 -0.13 -15.18 6.32
N LYS A 68 0.41 -15.67 5.19
CA LYS A 68 1.86 -15.63 4.92
C LYS A 68 2.38 -14.20 4.86
N LEU A 69 1.65 -13.30 4.18
CA LEU A 69 2.02 -11.89 4.07
C LEU A 69 1.96 -11.19 5.44
N LEU A 70 0.96 -11.52 6.26
CA LEU A 70 0.84 -11.02 7.63
C LEU A 70 2.05 -11.45 8.46
N GLY A 71 2.49 -12.72 8.35
CA GLY A 71 3.70 -13.18 9.02
C GLY A 71 4.94 -12.37 8.64
N VAL A 72 5.09 -12.03 7.36
CA VAL A 72 6.18 -11.15 6.88
C VAL A 72 6.03 -9.73 7.43
N ALA A 73 4.82 -9.18 7.45
CA ALA A 73 4.55 -7.83 7.95
C ALA A 73 4.84 -7.71 9.46
N LEU A 74 4.44 -8.72 10.24
CA LEU A 74 4.75 -8.80 11.67
C LEU A 74 6.26 -8.98 11.91
N ALA A 75 6.94 -9.79 11.09
CA ALA A 75 8.40 -9.90 11.15
C ALA A 75 9.09 -8.56 10.88
N LEU A 76 8.62 -7.77 9.90
CA LEU A 76 9.13 -6.41 9.66
C LEU A 76 8.90 -5.49 10.85
N THR A 77 7.73 -5.57 11.49
CA THR A 77 7.43 -4.80 12.71
C THR A 77 8.42 -5.15 13.82
N LEU A 78 8.68 -6.44 14.05
CA LEU A 78 9.65 -6.89 15.06
C LEU A 78 11.07 -6.44 14.73
N VAL A 79 11.50 -6.59 13.48
CA VAL A 79 12.83 -6.19 13.03
C VAL A 79 13.04 -4.69 13.19
N THR A 80 12.09 -3.86 12.76
CA THR A 80 12.18 -2.41 12.91
C THR A 80 12.11 -1.99 14.38
N TYR A 81 11.26 -2.62 15.18
CA TYR A 81 11.18 -2.38 16.63
C TYR A 81 12.50 -2.61 17.36
N PHE A 82 13.26 -3.67 17.04
CA PHE A 82 14.52 -3.97 17.73
C PHE A 82 15.75 -3.31 17.11
N ILE A 83 15.78 -3.10 15.79
CA ILE A 83 16.99 -2.62 15.08
C ILE A 83 16.94 -1.11 14.86
N ILE A 84 15.80 -0.55 14.45
CA ILE A 84 15.67 0.87 14.09
C ILE A 84 14.33 1.43 14.64
N PRO A 85 14.22 1.63 15.97
CA PRO A 85 12.96 2.08 16.59
C PRO A 85 12.46 3.43 16.06
N SER A 86 13.36 4.29 15.56
CA SER A 86 13.00 5.57 14.93
C SER A 86 12.27 5.40 13.60
N GLU A 87 12.42 4.25 12.95
CA GLU A 87 11.76 3.88 11.69
C GLU A 87 10.82 2.69 11.92
N LEU A 88 10.17 2.65 13.09
CA LEU A 88 9.22 1.60 13.46
C LEU A 88 8.08 1.53 12.44
N ILE A 89 7.80 0.34 11.91
CA ILE A 89 6.67 0.11 11.00
C ILE A 89 5.55 -0.58 11.76
N VAL A 90 4.50 0.17 12.10
CA VAL A 90 3.23 -0.35 12.65
C VAL A 90 2.12 -0.13 11.64
N PHE A 91 1.57 -1.21 11.09
CA PHE A 91 0.46 -1.16 10.13
C PHE A 91 0.77 -0.48 8.78
N GLY A 92 1.94 -0.78 8.23
CA GLY A 92 2.29 -0.42 6.85
C GLY A 92 1.50 -1.16 5.78
N ILE A 93 1.86 -0.94 4.51
CA ILE A 93 1.11 -1.44 3.34
C ILE A 93 0.99 -2.97 3.33
N LEU A 94 2.00 -3.72 3.82
CA LEU A 94 1.93 -5.18 3.88
C LEU A 94 0.89 -5.68 4.90
N HIS A 95 0.73 -5.00 6.04
CA HIS A 95 -0.30 -5.32 7.02
C HIS A 95 -1.68 -5.12 6.40
N MET A 96 -1.92 -3.95 5.82
CA MET A 96 -3.19 -3.63 5.19
C MET A 96 -3.53 -4.58 4.04
N LEU A 97 -2.57 -4.90 3.15
CA LEU A 97 -2.77 -5.87 2.08
C LEU A 97 -3.05 -7.28 2.61
N SER A 98 -2.37 -7.69 3.69
CA SER A 98 -2.59 -9.00 4.30
C SER A 98 -4.02 -9.13 4.85
N VAL A 99 -4.51 -8.10 5.55
CA VAL A 99 -5.89 -8.04 6.06
C VAL A 99 -6.88 -8.06 4.90
N CYS A 100 -6.66 -7.24 3.86
CA CYS A 100 -7.51 -7.23 2.66
C CYS A 100 -7.61 -8.62 2.01
N MET A 101 -6.49 -9.33 1.85
CA MET A 101 -6.48 -10.69 1.28
C MET A 101 -7.19 -11.71 2.17
N ILE A 102 -7.05 -11.61 3.49
CA ILE A 102 -7.73 -12.48 4.46
C ILE A 102 -9.25 -12.24 4.40
N VAL A 103 -9.70 -10.99 4.46
CA VAL A 103 -11.12 -10.61 4.39
C VAL A 103 -11.73 -11.05 3.06
N PHE A 104 -11.01 -10.84 1.94
CA PHE A 104 -11.45 -11.32 0.64
C PHE A 104 -11.52 -12.85 0.58
N GLY A 105 -10.49 -13.56 1.08
CA GLY A 105 -10.43 -15.02 1.08
C GLY A 105 -11.52 -15.69 1.92
N LEU A 106 -11.82 -15.16 3.11
CA LEU A 106 -12.89 -15.66 3.99
C LEU A 106 -14.28 -15.43 3.39
N GLY A 107 -14.49 -14.27 2.75
CA GLY A 107 -15.78 -13.87 2.21
C GLY A 107 -15.97 -14.13 0.71
N GLN A 108 -15.06 -14.83 0.03
CA GLN A 108 -15.03 -14.88 -1.44
C GLN A 108 -16.38 -15.24 -2.07
N LYS A 109 -17.09 -16.24 -1.51
CA LYS A 109 -18.41 -16.65 -2.00
C LYS A 109 -19.47 -15.56 -1.86
N LEU A 110 -19.40 -14.73 -0.82
CA LEU A 110 -20.31 -13.61 -0.60
C LEU A 110 -19.99 -12.47 -1.58
N TRP A 111 -18.71 -12.11 -1.70
CA TRP A 111 -18.27 -11.08 -2.62
C TRP A 111 -18.66 -11.41 -4.07
N ASP A 112 -18.44 -12.66 -4.49
CA ASP A 112 -18.76 -13.15 -5.85
C ASP A 112 -20.27 -13.12 -6.19
N ARG A 113 -21.17 -13.10 -5.19
CA ARG A 113 -22.62 -12.93 -5.41
C ARG A 113 -23.03 -11.49 -5.74
N ILE A 114 -22.23 -10.50 -5.36
CA ILE A 114 -22.54 -9.09 -5.62
C ILE A 114 -22.32 -8.81 -7.11
N PRO A 115 -23.29 -8.22 -7.83
CA PRO A 115 -23.13 -7.82 -9.23
C PRO A 115 -21.92 -6.89 -9.39
N LEU A 116 -21.14 -7.09 -10.46
CA LEU A 116 -19.87 -6.39 -10.68
C LEU A 116 -20.00 -4.87 -10.60
N ILE A 117 -20.96 -4.30 -11.33
CA ILE A 117 -21.17 -2.84 -11.39
C ILE A 117 -21.60 -2.29 -10.02
N LEU A 118 -22.46 -3.01 -9.31
CA LEU A 118 -22.89 -2.64 -7.96
C LEU A 118 -21.70 -2.67 -6.99
N GLY A 119 -20.88 -3.73 -7.04
CA GLY A 119 -19.68 -3.85 -6.22
C GLY A 119 -18.69 -2.71 -6.45
N LEU A 120 -18.44 -2.35 -7.71
CA LEU A 120 -17.60 -1.20 -8.07
C LEU A 120 -18.17 0.12 -7.54
N ALA A 121 -19.47 0.37 -7.75
CA ALA A 121 -20.12 1.60 -7.30
C ALA A 121 -20.07 1.73 -5.77
N VAL A 122 -20.38 0.65 -5.04
CA VAL A 122 -20.31 0.63 -3.57
C VAL A 122 -18.88 0.87 -3.08
N CYS A 123 -17.88 0.23 -3.69
CA CYS A 123 -16.48 0.47 -3.32
C CYS A 123 -16.06 1.91 -3.59
N ALA A 124 -16.45 2.50 -4.73
CA ALA A 124 -16.13 3.89 -5.05
C ALA A 124 -16.76 4.87 -4.05
N VAL A 125 -18.05 4.68 -3.73
CA VAL A 125 -18.75 5.52 -2.74
C VAL A 125 -18.11 5.38 -1.36
N LEU A 126 -17.83 4.16 -0.89
CA LEU A 126 -17.20 3.94 0.41
C LEU A 126 -15.78 4.48 0.46
N PHE A 127 -15.00 4.35 -0.62
CA PHE A 127 -13.68 4.95 -0.74
C PHE A 127 -13.75 6.47 -0.54
N LEU A 128 -14.66 7.16 -1.25
CA LEU A 128 -14.81 8.62 -1.15
C LEU A 128 -15.26 9.06 0.24
N ILE A 129 -16.20 8.35 0.86
CA ILE A 129 -16.72 8.66 2.21
C ILE A 129 -15.68 8.42 3.29
N THR A 130 -14.76 7.47 3.10
CA THR A 130 -13.74 7.12 4.09
C THR A 130 -12.38 7.74 3.81
N MET A 131 -12.23 8.48 2.72
CA MET A 131 -11.00 9.19 2.37
C MET A 131 -10.53 10.16 3.46
N PRO A 132 -11.41 10.95 4.12
CA PRO A 132 -10.98 11.92 5.14
C PRO A 132 -10.90 11.32 6.56
N VAL A 133 -10.93 9.98 6.71
CA VAL A 133 -10.89 9.34 8.05
C VAL A 133 -9.63 9.69 8.82
N SER A 134 -8.48 9.74 8.14
CA SER A 134 -7.21 10.17 8.74
C SER A 134 -7.22 11.64 9.17
N ASP A 135 -8.01 12.49 8.51
CA ASP A 135 -8.21 13.90 8.90
C ASP A 135 -9.27 14.05 10.00
N GLY A 136 -9.89 12.93 10.39
CA GLY A 136 -10.88 12.84 11.44
C GLY A 136 -12.32 13.12 11.06
N TYR A 137 -12.64 12.91 9.79
CA TYR A 137 -13.99 13.04 9.27
C TYR A 137 -14.42 11.77 8.54
N LEU A 138 -15.72 11.50 8.58
CA LEU A 138 -16.37 10.49 7.74
C LEU A 138 -17.38 11.22 6.86
N GLY A 139 -17.35 11.00 5.55
CA GLY A 139 -18.26 11.65 4.61
C GLY A 139 -17.55 12.25 3.41
N LEU A 140 -18.30 13.04 2.64
CA LEU A 140 -17.79 13.69 1.44
C LEU A 140 -17.28 15.09 1.81
N PRO A 141 -15.98 15.37 1.58
CA PRO A 141 -15.44 16.71 1.82
C PRO A 141 -16.24 17.78 1.06
N GLY A 142 -16.67 18.83 1.77
CA GLY A 142 -17.39 19.97 1.18
C GLY A 142 -18.91 19.82 1.01
N THR A 143 -19.51 18.68 1.35
CA THR A 143 -20.98 18.52 1.34
C THR A 143 -21.53 18.04 2.67
N LEU A 144 -21.26 16.78 3.03
CA LEU A 144 -21.78 16.11 4.21
C LEU A 144 -20.65 15.30 4.84
N ALA A 145 -20.03 15.88 5.87
CA ALA A 145 -18.95 15.27 6.63
C ALA A 145 -19.31 15.31 8.12
N TRP A 146 -19.16 14.16 8.78
CA TRP A 146 -19.32 13.99 10.21
C TRP A 146 -17.95 13.90 10.86
N LYS A 147 -17.72 14.72 11.89
CA LYS A 147 -16.49 14.63 12.69
C LYS A 147 -16.53 13.32 13.49
N ILE A 148 -15.43 12.58 13.47
CA ILE A 148 -15.27 11.38 14.28
C ILE A 148 -15.25 11.80 15.76
N PRO A 149 -16.01 11.15 16.66
CA PRO A 149 -16.08 11.54 18.06
C PRO A 149 -14.70 11.55 18.72
N ALA A 150 -14.39 12.59 19.48
CA ALA A 150 -13.06 12.76 20.09
C ALA A 150 -12.63 11.57 20.97
N GLY A 151 -13.58 10.95 21.69
CA GLY A 151 -13.30 9.78 22.52
C GLY A 151 -12.81 8.55 21.75
N TRP A 152 -13.00 8.50 20.41
CA TRP A 152 -12.48 7.40 19.60
C TRP A 152 -10.96 7.45 19.45
N TYR A 153 -10.38 8.65 19.46
CA TYR A 153 -8.92 8.83 19.37
C TYR A 153 -8.20 8.34 20.61
N GLU A 154 -8.86 8.31 21.77
CA GLU A 154 -8.29 7.74 23.00
C GLU A 154 -8.06 6.22 22.89
N PHE A 155 -8.82 5.54 22.02
CA PHE A 155 -8.63 4.12 21.76
C PHE A 155 -7.46 3.90 20.80
N GLY A 156 -6.24 3.85 21.36
CA GLY A 156 -5.01 3.65 20.59
C GLY A 156 -4.98 2.39 19.72
N TRP A 157 -5.86 1.41 19.92
CA TRP A 157 -5.95 0.20 19.11
C TRP A 157 -6.78 0.36 17.80
N LEU A 158 -7.39 1.53 17.57
CA LEU A 158 -8.12 1.83 16.33
C LEU A 158 -7.22 2.28 15.16
N PHE A 159 -5.89 2.37 15.36
CA PHE A 159 -4.96 2.76 14.29
C PHE A 159 -5.12 1.94 13.00
N PRO A 160 -5.49 0.64 12.99
CA PRO A 160 -5.72 -0.07 11.74
C PRO A 160 -6.84 0.53 10.89
N LEU A 161 -7.78 1.27 11.49
CA LEU A 161 -8.93 1.88 10.82
C LEU A 161 -8.67 3.31 10.36
N GLY A 162 -7.48 3.89 10.62
CA GLY A 162 -7.20 5.30 10.34
C GLY A 162 -7.48 6.24 11.52
N ILE A 163 -7.82 5.70 12.70
CA ILE A 163 -8.14 6.49 13.90
C ILE A 163 -7.08 6.18 14.96
N HIS A 164 -6.16 7.11 15.20
CA HIS A 164 -5.05 6.88 16.12
C HIS A 164 -4.80 8.09 17.01
N ARG A 165 -4.15 7.85 18.16
CA ARG A 165 -3.73 8.92 19.08
C ARG A 165 -2.70 9.84 18.40
N ALA A 166 -2.55 11.04 18.93
CA ALA A 166 -1.59 12.03 18.42
C ALA A 166 -0.11 11.59 18.57
N ASP A 167 0.16 10.67 19.50
CA ASP A 167 1.49 10.08 19.73
C ASP A 167 1.75 8.81 18.90
N PHE A 168 0.80 8.37 18.08
CA PHE A 168 1.00 7.25 17.18
C PHE A 168 1.98 7.63 16.06
N PHE A 169 2.95 6.76 15.82
CA PHE A 169 3.95 6.89 14.78
C PHE A 169 4.16 5.55 14.08
N SER A 170 4.31 5.62 12.76
CA SER A 170 4.81 4.53 11.93
C SER A 170 5.51 5.12 10.70
N ALA A 171 6.70 4.61 10.39
CA ALA A 171 7.46 5.03 9.21
C ALA A 171 6.75 4.68 7.89
N ASP A 172 5.95 3.61 7.90
CA ASP A 172 5.04 3.25 6.82
C ASP A 172 3.65 3.02 7.41
N TYR A 173 2.69 3.89 7.08
CA TYR A 173 1.33 3.82 7.63
C TYR A 173 0.28 3.81 6.53
N PHE A 174 -0.40 2.67 6.39
CA PHE A 174 -1.50 2.48 5.46
C PHE A 174 -2.73 1.97 6.22
N PRO A 175 -3.64 2.85 6.67
CA PRO A 175 -4.86 2.41 7.35
C PRO A 175 -5.74 1.54 6.43
N LEU A 176 -6.68 0.79 6.99
CA LEU A 176 -7.63 0.03 6.19
C LEU A 176 -8.54 0.96 5.41
N PHE A 177 -8.97 2.06 6.00
CA PHE A 177 -9.79 3.06 5.35
C PHE A 177 -8.93 4.20 4.79
N PRO A 178 -9.10 4.58 3.51
CA PRO A 178 -10.08 4.09 2.53
C PRO A 178 -9.57 2.88 1.70
N TRP A 179 -8.31 2.48 1.87
CA TRP A 179 -7.55 1.61 0.96
C TRP A 179 -8.16 0.22 0.71
N ILE A 180 -8.88 -0.35 1.68
CA ILE A 180 -9.61 -1.61 1.54
C ILE A 180 -10.61 -1.53 0.38
N PHE A 181 -11.30 -0.41 0.20
CA PHE A 181 -12.27 -0.26 -0.88
C PHE A 181 -11.61 -0.18 -2.25
N LEU A 182 -10.41 0.40 -2.32
CA LEU A 182 -9.61 0.38 -3.54
C LEU A 182 -9.12 -1.03 -3.88
N PHE A 183 -8.70 -1.81 -2.87
CA PHE A 183 -8.39 -3.22 -3.04
C PHE A 183 -9.59 -4.01 -3.55
N PHE A 184 -10.76 -3.87 -2.93
CA PHE A 184 -11.98 -4.56 -3.35
C PHE A 184 -12.45 -4.13 -4.74
N CYS A 185 -12.33 -2.85 -5.10
CA CYS A 185 -12.53 -2.37 -6.47
C CYS A 185 -11.67 -3.19 -7.46
N GLY A 186 -10.40 -3.41 -7.10
CA GLY A 186 -9.49 -4.31 -7.82
C GLY A 186 -10.03 -5.73 -7.95
N THR A 187 -10.61 -6.32 -6.90
CA THR A 187 -11.18 -7.68 -6.98
C THR A 187 -12.34 -7.77 -7.97
N TYR A 188 -13.21 -6.77 -8.02
CA TYR A 188 -14.32 -6.70 -8.99
C TYR A 188 -13.81 -6.49 -10.42
N ILE A 189 -12.87 -5.59 -10.64
CA ILE A 189 -12.18 -5.41 -11.93
C ILE A 189 -11.52 -6.73 -12.36
N GLY A 190 -10.93 -7.46 -11.42
CA GLY A 190 -10.31 -8.76 -11.66
C GLY A 190 -11.26 -9.83 -12.19
N ARG A 191 -12.58 -9.66 -12.07
CA ARG A 191 -13.54 -10.57 -12.72
C ARG A 191 -13.53 -10.43 -14.24
N TRP A 192 -13.29 -9.23 -14.76
CA TRP A 192 -13.09 -9.05 -16.20
C TRP A 192 -11.82 -9.76 -16.66
N ALA A 193 -10.73 -9.63 -15.91
CA ALA A 193 -9.49 -10.36 -16.19
C ALA A 193 -9.69 -11.88 -16.14
N ARG A 194 -10.40 -12.40 -15.12
CA ARG A 194 -10.71 -13.84 -14.98
C ARG A 194 -11.51 -14.37 -16.16
N ASN A 195 -12.42 -13.57 -16.71
CA ASN A 195 -13.29 -13.93 -17.82
C ASN A 195 -12.71 -13.58 -19.20
N GLY A 196 -11.44 -13.20 -19.30
CA GLY A 196 -10.81 -12.84 -20.57
C GLY A 196 -11.33 -11.55 -21.20
N LYS A 197 -12.02 -10.68 -20.44
CA LYS A 197 -12.71 -9.48 -20.96
C LYS A 197 -11.87 -8.19 -20.95
N PHE A 198 -10.59 -8.24 -20.57
CA PHE A 198 -9.71 -7.09 -20.78
C PHE A 198 -9.34 -6.92 -22.26
N PRO A 199 -9.02 -5.69 -22.71
CA PRO A 199 -8.54 -5.46 -24.06
C PRO A 199 -7.30 -6.31 -24.39
N ASP A 200 -7.19 -6.79 -25.63
CA ASP A 200 -6.12 -7.71 -26.07
C ASP A 200 -4.70 -7.22 -25.77
N PHE A 201 -4.49 -5.90 -25.85
CA PHE A 201 -3.19 -5.31 -25.62
C PHE A 201 -2.69 -5.49 -24.17
N THR A 202 -3.59 -5.77 -23.22
CA THR A 202 -3.27 -5.96 -21.79
C THR A 202 -2.68 -7.33 -21.48
N TYR A 203 -2.88 -8.31 -22.37
CA TYR A 203 -2.32 -9.66 -22.25
C TYR A 203 -0.93 -9.78 -22.90
N ARG A 204 -0.51 -8.76 -23.65
CA ARG A 204 0.80 -8.76 -24.32
C ARG A 204 1.88 -8.28 -23.36
N LEU A 205 2.94 -9.07 -23.23
CA LEU A 205 4.18 -8.65 -22.55
C LEU A 205 4.95 -7.67 -23.45
N ARG A 206 5.25 -6.49 -22.93
CA ARG A 206 5.99 -5.41 -23.62
C ARG A 206 7.36 -5.18 -22.98
N PHE A 207 7.44 -5.22 -21.65
CA PHE A 207 8.64 -4.88 -20.89
C PHE A 207 9.02 -6.04 -19.96
N THR A 208 9.98 -6.85 -20.40
CA THR A 208 10.46 -8.03 -19.66
C THR A 208 11.03 -7.66 -18.29
N SER A 209 11.76 -6.56 -18.18
CA SER A 209 12.36 -6.08 -16.91
C SER A 209 11.30 -5.66 -15.90
N LEU A 210 10.31 -4.84 -16.30
CA LEU A 210 9.22 -4.42 -15.40
C LEU A 210 8.38 -5.63 -14.97
N SER A 211 8.13 -6.56 -15.89
CA SER A 211 7.43 -7.81 -15.56
C SER A 211 8.20 -8.66 -14.56
N TRP A 212 9.52 -8.77 -14.70
CA TRP A 212 10.38 -9.44 -13.72
C TRP A 212 10.31 -8.77 -12.35
N MET A 213 10.38 -7.44 -12.29
CA MET A 213 10.23 -6.70 -11.03
C MET A 213 8.86 -6.95 -10.39
N GLY A 214 7.79 -6.98 -11.18
CA GLY A 214 6.45 -7.26 -10.69
C GLY A 214 6.28 -8.68 -10.12
N ARG A 215 6.96 -9.68 -10.68
CA ARG A 215 6.97 -11.05 -10.14
C ARG A 215 7.77 -11.15 -8.83
N HIS A 216 8.81 -10.34 -8.67
CA HIS A 216 9.67 -10.31 -7.48
C HIS A 216 9.34 -9.15 -6.53
N ALA A 217 8.15 -8.54 -6.66
CA ALA A 217 7.76 -7.33 -5.96
C ALA A 217 7.94 -7.41 -4.43
N LEU A 218 7.58 -8.55 -3.82
CA LEU A 218 7.74 -8.73 -2.37
C LEU A 218 9.20 -8.73 -1.94
N ILE A 219 10.08 -9.39 -2.69
CA ILE A 219 11.51 -9.44 -2.36
C ILE A 219 12.11 -8.04 -2.52
N LEU A 220 11.83 -7.37 -3.64
CA LEU A 220 12.26 -6.00 -3.89
C LEU A 220 11.76 -5.04 -2.78
N TYR A 221 10.51 -5.20 -2.35
CA TYR A 221 9.94 -4.46 -1.23
C TYR A 221 10.69 -4.72 0.09
N LEU A 222 11.16 -5.93 0.37
CA LEU A 222 11.88 -6.18 1.63
C LEU A 222 13.31 -5.66 1.62
N ILE A 223 14.00 -5.75 0.48
CA ILE A 223 15.43 -5.42 0.39
C ILE A 223 15.71 -3.95 0.07
N HIS A 224 14.75 -3.20 -0.48
CA HIS A 224 15.02 -1.84 -0.95
C HIS A 224 15.49 -0.93 0.18
N GLN A 225 14.82 -0.91 1.33
CA GLN A 225 15.15 0.02 2.42
C GLN A 225 16.57 -0.23 2.99
N PRO A 226 16.97 -1.48 3.35
CA PRO A 226 18.34 -1.76 3.76
C PRO A 226 19.38 -1.44 2.68
N LEU A 227 19.07 -1.72 1.41
CA LEU A 227 19.98 -1.46 0.29
C LEU A 227 20.19 0.04 0.07
N ILE A 228 19.10 0.82 0.04
CA ILE A 228 19.13 2.28 -0.09
C ILE A 228 19.94 2.89 1.05
N PHE A 229 19.67 2.48 2.29
CA PHE A 229 20.41 2.96 3.46
C PHE A 229 21.90 2.64 3.37
N GLY A 230 22.26 1.40 2.97
CA GLY A 230 23.64 0.98 2.78
C GLY A 230 24.37 1.79 1.70
N VAL A 231 23.72 2.06 0.57
CA VAL A 231 24.28 2.88 -0.51
C VAL A 231 24.48 4.32 -0.06
N CYS A 232 23.50 4.93 0.63
CA CYS A 232 23.63 6.29 1.14
C CYS A 232 24.75 6.41 2.17
N THR A 233 24.89 5.39 3.05
CA THR A 233 25.99 5.30 4.03
C THR A 233 27.35 5.26 3.34
N LEU A 234 27.49 4.42 2.32
CA LEU A 234 28.74 4.31 1.55
C LEU A 234 29.10 5.63 0.87
N ILE A 235 28.14 6.29 0.22
CA ILE A 235 28.35 7.58 -0.42
C ILE A 235 28.75 8.64 0.62
N SER A 236 28.05 8.71 1.75
CA SER A 236 28.36 9.65 2.83
C SER A 236 29.78 9.45 3.36
N TRP A 237 30.20 8.19 3.50
CA TRP A 237 31.56 7.85 3.93
C TRP A 237 32.61 8.29 2.90
N ILE A 238 32.36 8.07 1.61
CA ILE A 238 33.26 8.50 0.53
C ILE A 238 33.41 10.03 0.48
N ILE A 239 32.32 10.77 0.66
CA ILE A 239 32.34 12.25 0.64
C ILE A 239 33.08 12.82 1.87
N SER A 240 33.10 12.09 2.99
CA SER A 240 33.77 12.51 4.23
C SER A 240 35.28 12.22 4.27
N LEU A 241 35.80 11.46 3.30
CA LEU A 241 37.24 11.19 3.11
C LEU A 241 37.92 12.36 2.39
#